data_AF-A0A381ZAW5-F1
#
_entry.id   AF-A0A381ZAW5-F1
#
_cell.length_a   1.000
_cell.length_b   1.000
_cell.length_c   1.000
_cell.angle_alpha   90.00
_cell.angle_beta   90.00
_cell.angle_gamma   90.00
#
_symmetry.space_group_name_H-M   'P 1'
#
loop_
_entity.id
_entity.type
_entity.pdbx_description
1 polymer ?
#
loop_
_entity_poly.entity_id
_entity_poly.type
_entity_poly.pdbx_seq_one_letter_code
_entity_poly.pdbx_strand_id
1 'polypeptide(L)'
;MKQILPLLFIGLLFTTGCENFFGAGNDSGDPYAYDMLINDLDQDLGFSARQMSDSKDHLRNGGDYYPDNASLWRLALYLQENLTEEQKERLLSPPDDLDPQAFSEENDHHHKRLRHHQRMDEYIRSILTADQESEYDVLIDYKTTVMDELLTALRADTITKEELQLEMMGLMEWFRAAMDKLLTDDQKAILETMHKEKDDHWRRGKGGFGKHAGNSDKIRQEMYDVLGMTTEQIQNLELLEESFKEALESVHNDFVNGIINLTAEEYRTNVVDITASFHEEKQAVFTAKQLEIIEIHRALARRFMRHSRWGRGR
;
A
#
# COMPACT_ATOMS: atom_id res chain seq x y z
N MET A 1 -17.98 26.21 -3.97
CA MET A 1 -16.89 25.92 -4.92
C MET A 1 -16.29 24.61 -4.46
N LYS A 2 -16.29 23.58 -5.30
CA LYS A 2 -15.83 22.23 -4.94
C LYS A 2 -14.32 22.29 -4.69
N GLN A 3 -13.92 22.40 -3.42
CA GLN A 3 -12.56 22.10 -3.01
C GLN A 3 -12.42 20.58 -3.17
N ILE A 4 -11.79 20.18 -4.27
CA ILE A 4 -11.37 18.80 -4.49
C ILE A 4 -10.22 18.60 -3.51
N LEU A 5 -10.56 18.21 -2.27
CA LEU A 5 -9.57 17.69 -1.33
C LEU A 5 -8.92 16.49 -2.03
N PRO A 6 -7.59 16.37 -2.06
CA PRO A 6 -6.94 15.22 -2.66
C PRO A 6 -7.14 13.99 -1.75
N LEU A 7 -8.34 13.39 -1.78
CA LEU A 7 -8.66 12.02 -1.37
C LEU A 7 -7.90 10.96 -2.21
N LEU A 8 -6.80 11.36 -2.86
CA LEU A 8 -6.13 10.62 -3.93
C LEU A 8 -4.93 9.77 -3.46
N PHE A 9 -4.88 9.38 -2.19
CA PHE A 9 -3.90 8.38 -1.74
C PHE A 9 -4.51 7.17 -1.02
N ILE A 10 -5.83 7.01 -1.03
CA ILE A 10 -6.50 5.76 -0.62
C ILE A 10 -6.57 4.79 -1.81
N GLY A 11 -5.40 4.62 -2.41
CA GLY A 11 -5.07 3.49 -3.27
C GLY A 11 -4.03 2.65 -2.56
N LEU A 12 -4.21 2.31 -1.28
CA LEU A 12 -3.29 1.49 -0.47
C LEU A 12 -4.18 0.80 0.57
N LEU A 13 -4.46 -0.51 0.52
CA LEU A 13 -3.45 -1.54 0.78
C LEU A 13 -3.79 -2.94 0.28
N PHE A 14 -4.94 -3.21 -0.34
CA PHE A 14 -5.32 -4.61 -0.65
C PHE A 14 -5.42 -4.98 -2.13
N THR A 15 -5.42 -4.05 -3.08
CA THR A 15 -5.24 -4.39 -4.51
C THR A 15 -4.24 -3.51 -5.23
N THR A 16 -3.91 -2.37 -4.65
CA THR A 16 -2.84 -1.48 -5.08
C THR A 16 -1.50 -1.82 -4.42
N GLY A 17 -1.44 -2.93 -3.67
CA GLY A 17 -0.29 -3.48 -2.94
C GLY A 17 0.99 -3.74 -3.75
N CYS A 18 0.97 -3.49 -5.07
CA CYS A 18 2.16 -3.42 -5.92
C CYS A 18 2.12 -2.32 -6.99
N GLU A 19 0.99 -1.61 -7.19
CA GLU A 19 0.80 -0.71 -8.34
C GLU A 19 1.54 0.63 -8.18
N ASN A 20 1.68 1.13 -6.94
CA ASN A 20 2.45 2.32 -6.60
C ASN A 20 3.81 2.02 -5.94
N PHE A 21 4.17 0.74 -5.79
CA PHE A 21 5.36 0.33 -5.03
C PHE A 21 6.65 0.57 -5.79
N PHE A 22 6.63 0.71 -7.12
CA PHE A 22 7.84 0.92 -7.92
C PHE A 22 8.23 2.40 -8.02
N GLY A 23 8.55 3.01 -6.88
CA GLY A 23 9.08 4.38 -6.82
C GLY A 23 10.59 4.38 -7.08
N ALA A 24 11.03 4.86 -8.25
CA ALA A 24 12.44 4.90 -8.69
C ALA A 24 13.38 5.67 -7.75
N GLY A 25 13.87 5.05 -6.67
CA GLY A 25 14.73 5.73 -5.71
C GLY A 25 15.71 4.76 -5.08
N ASN A 26 16.83 4.58 -5.76
CA ASN A 26 18.04 3.95 -5.25
C ASN A 26 18.02 2.42 -5.13
N ASP A 27 17.51 1.80 -6.18
CA ASP A 27 17.44 0.36 -6.30
C ASP A 27 18.11 -0.08 -7.60
N SER A 28 19.34 -0.59 -7.52
CA SER A 28 20.08 -1.01 -8.71
C SER A 28 19.37 -2.21 -9.29
N GLY A 29 18.54 -1.99 -10.32
CA GLY A 29 17.93 -3.00 -11.21
C GLY A 29 19.00 -3.85 -11.89
N ASP A 30 19.63 -4.68 -11.08
CA ASP A 30 20.68 -5.59 -11.44
C ASP A 30 20.01 -6.87 -11.97
N PRO A 31 20.41 -7.41 -13.13
CA PRO A 31 20.10 -8.79 -13.53
C PRO A 31 20.19 -9.79 -12.37
N TYR A 32 21.06 -9.52 -11.40
CA TYR A 32 21.19 -10.23 -10.14
C TYR A 32 19.91 -10.34 -9.30
N ALA A 33 19.03 -9.33 -9.25
CA ALA A 33 17.80 -9.40 -8.44
C ALA A 33 16.79 -10.40 -8.99
N TYR A 34 16.70 -10.58 -10.31
CA TYR A 34 15.88 -11.64 -10.91
C TYR A 34 16.46 -13.01 -10.64
N ASP A 35 17.77 -13.15 -10.83
CA ASP A 35 18.45 -14.41 -10.57
C ASP A 35 18.32 -14.76 -9.09
N MET A 36 18.37 -13.78 -8.17
CA MET A 36 18.09 -13.99 -6.74
C MET A 36 16.65 -14.38 -6.46
N LEU A 37 15.64 -13.70 -7.04
CA LEU A 37 14.25 -14.12 -6.89
C LEU A 37 14.04 -15.56 -7.38
N ILE A 38 14.58 -15.90 -8.56
CA ILE A 38 14.44 -17.24 -9.11
C ILE A 38 15.20 -18.27 -8.27
N ASN A 39 16.39 -17.95 -7.76
CA ASN A 39 17.14 -18.84 -6.89
C ASN A 39 16.42 -19.06 -5.55
N ASP A 40 15.82 -18.03 -4.96
CA ASP A 40 14.99 -18.15 -3.75
C ASP A 40 13.78 -19.06 -4.01
N LEU A 41 13.07 -18.84 -5.13
CA LEU A 41 11.93 -19.67 -5.50
C LEU A 41 12.34 -21.12 -5.71
N ASP A 42 13.48 -21.38 -6.36
CA ASP A 42 13.99 -22.74 -6.55
C ASP A 42 14.40 -23.39 -5.23
N GLN A 43 15.07 -22.65 -4.34
CA GLN A 43 15.48 -23.16 -3.04
C GLN A 43 14.27 -23.54 -2.18
N ASP A 44 13.21 -22.74 -2.22
CA ASP A 44 12.01 -22.95 -1.38
C ASP A 44 11.06 -23.99 -1.99
N LEU A 45 10.89 -23.97 -3.32
CA LEU A 45 9.87 -24.76 -4.02
C LEU A 45 10.43 -26.02 -4.67
N GLY A 46 11.76 -26.12 -4.82
CA GLY A 46 12.43 -27.21 -5.52
C GLY A 46 12.00 -27.32 -6.97
N PHE A 47 12.31 -26.31 -7.79
CA PHE A 47 11.85 -26.30 -9.18
C PHE A 47 12.45 -27.46 -9.97
N SER A 48 11.64 -28.03 -10.86
CA SER A 48 12.16 -28.83 -11.96
C SER A 48 13.00 -27.96 -12.91
N ALA A 49 13.90 -28.58 -13.68
CA ALA A 49 14.69 -27.87 -14.68
C ALA A 49 13.83 -27.07 -15.68
N ARG A 50 12.61 -27.55 -15.98
CA ARG A 50 11.65 -26.86 -16.83
C ARG A 50 11.03 -25.65 -16.12
N GLN A 51 10.52 -25.83 -14.90
CA GLN A 51 9.96 -24.72 -14.10
C GLN A 51 11.00 -23.60 -13.91
N MET A 52 12.26 -23.96 -13.67
CA MET A 52 13.37 -23.03 -13.58
C MET A 52 13.58 -22.24 -14.89
N SER A 53 13.64 -22.93 -16.04
CA SER A 53 13.85 -22.29 -17.33
C SER A 53 12.69 -21.38 -17.72
N ASP A 54 11.47 -21.89 -17.64
CA ASP A 54 10.27 -21.17 -18.04
C ASP A 54 10.04 -19.94 -17.13
N SER A 55 10.28 -20.06 -15.81
CA SER A 55 10.18 -18.92 -14.88
C SER A 55 11.18 -17.82 -15.22
N LYS A 56 12.41 -18.17 -15.62
CA LYS A 56 13.40 -17.20 -16.10
C LYS A 56 12.92 -16.53 -17.38
N ASP A 57 12.33 -17.27 -18.31
CA ASP A 57 11.83 -16.72 -19.57
C ASP A 57 10.65 -15.77 -19.35
N HIS A 58 9.74 -16.08 -18.42
CA HIS A 58 8.63 -15.19 -18.05
C HIS A 58 9.09 -13.86 -17.45
N LEU A 59 10.20 -13.84 -16.72
CA LEU A 59 10.81 -12.60 -16.21
C LEU A 59 11.66 -11.87 -17.26
N ARG A 60 12.32 -12.58 -18.18
CA ARG A 60 13.23 -12.01 -19.20
C ARG A 60 12.52 -11.44 -20.42
N ASN A 61 11.33 -11.95 -20.76
CA ASN A 61 10.53 -11.47 -21.89
C ASN A 61 9.85 -10.10 -21.67
N GLY A 62 10.07 -9.44 -20.52
CA GLY A 62 9.50 -8.13 -20.19
C GLY A 62 10.06 -6.98 -21.04
N GLY A 63 11.29 -7.11 -21.55
CA GLY A 63 12.00 -5.99 -22.18
C GLY A 63 12.34 -4.91 -21.14
N ASP A 64 13.64 -4.65 -21.03
CA ASP A 64 14.29 -3.78 -20.03
C ASP A 64 14.49 -4.39 -18.63
N TYR A 65 15.57 -3.92 -17.99
CA TYR A 65 16.26 -4.42 -16.81
C TYR A 65 15.46 -4.38 -15.48
N TYR A 66 14.14 -4.29 -15.54
CA TYR A 66 13.22 -4.27 -14.38
C TYR A 66 12.13 -5.32 -14.54
N PRO A 67 11.72 -6.11 -13.51
CA PRO A 67 10.45 -6.81 -13.60
C PRO A 67 9.41 -5.70 -13.59
N ASP A 68 8.95 -5.31 -14.77
CA ASP A 68 7.72 -4.55 -14.83
C ASP A 68 6.64 -5.36 -14.10
N ASN A 69 5.68 -4.68 -13.48
CA ASN A 69 4.59 -5.32 -12.77
C ASN A 69 3.95 -6.43 -13.66
N ALA A 70 3.92 -6.20 -14.98
CA ALA A 70 3.55 -7.16 -16.01
C ALA A 70 4.27 -8.52 -15.92
N SER A 71 5.59 -8.53 -15.79
CA SER A 71 6.41 -9.73 -15.79
C SER A 71 6.17 -10.56 -14.53
N LEU A 72 5.94 -9.91 -13.39
CA LEU A 72 5.50 -10.59 -12.16
C LEU A 72 4.10 -11.16 -12.31
N TRP A 73 3.16 -10.46 -12.96
CA TRP A 73 1.83 -10.99 -13.25
C TRP A 73 1.89 -12.22 -14.17
N ARG A 74 2.70 -12.17 -15.23
CA ARG A 74 2.91 -13.31 -16.13
C ARG A 74 3.55 -14.49 -15.43
N LEU A 75 4.54 -14.24 -14.57
CA LEU A 75 5.13 -15.28 -13.75
C LEU A 75 4.10 -15.86 -12.77
N ALA A 76 3.25 -15.03 -12.17
CA ALA A 76 2.20 -15.49 -11.27
C ALA A 76 1.21 -16.43 -11.96
N LEU A 77 0.75 -16.06 -13.16
CA LEU A 77 -0.09 -16.93 -13.99
C LEU A 77 0.64 -18.24 -14.33
N TYR A 78 1.90 -18.17 -14.76
CA TYR A 78 2.68 -19.38 -15.05
C TYR A 78 2.79 -20.31 -13.85
N LEU A 79 3.14 -19.77 -12.67
CA LEU A 79 3.28 -20.56 -11.45
C LEU A 79 1.94 -21.12 -10.99
N GLN A 80 0.84 -20.37 -11.12
CA GLN A 80 -0.50 -20.87 -10.83
C GLN A 80 -0.84 -22.12 -11.65
N GLU A 81 -0.43 -22.16 -12.92
CA GLU A 81 -0.72 -23.26 -13.84
C GLU A 81 0.27 -24.44 -13.76
N ASN A 82 1.49 -24.22 -13.25
CA ASN A 82 2.60 -25.19 -13.37
C ASN A 82 3.21 -25.63 -12.04
N LEU A 83 2.82 -25.06 -10.90
CA LEU A 83 3.20 -25.56 -9.58
C LEU A 83 2.27 -26.68 -9.11
N THR A 84 2.83 -27.64 -8.36
CA THR A 84 2.00 -28.60 -7.61
C THR A 84 1.34 -27.91 -6.43
N GLU A 85 0.27 -28.50 -5.88
CA GLU A 85 -0.43 -27.93 -4.72
C GLU A 85 0.51 -27.77 -3.52
N GLU A 86 1.44 -28.70 -3.30
CA GLU A 86 2.44 -28.58 -2.22
C GLU A 86 3.43 -27.42 -2.47
N GLN A 87 3.79 -27.17 -3.73
CA GLN A 87 4.64 -26.02 -4.07
C GLN A 87 3.88 -24.71 -3.88
N LYS A 88 2.59 -24.66 -4.25
CA LYS A 88 1.76 -23.47 -4.02
C LYS A 88 1.58 -23.18 -2.54
N GLU A 89 1.28 -24.20 -1.73
CA GLU A 89 1.16 -24.05 -0.28
C GLU A 89 2.43 -23.47 0.35
N ARG A 90 3.61 -23.93 -0.08
CA ARG A 90 4.91 -23.36 0.36
C ARG A 90 5.13 -21.93 -0.13
N LEU A 91 4.75 -21.61 -1.36
CA LEU A 91 4.91 -20.27 -1.92
C LEU A 91 4.05 -19.23 -1.18
N LEU A 92 2.82 -19.62 -0.83
CA LEU A 92 1.82 -18.78 -0.16
C LEU A 92 1.97 -18.77 1.35
N SER A 93 2.69 -19.73 1.92
CA SER A 93 3.02 -19.73 3.35
C SER A 93 3.75 -18.44 3.73
N PRO A 94 3.34 -17.78 4.82
CA PRO A 94 4.05 -16.60 5.31
C PRO A 94 5.53 -16.98 5.53
N PRO A 95 6.50 -16.20 5.04
CA PRO A 95 7.88 -16.42 5.42
C PRO A 95 8.00 -16.28 6.94
N ASP A 96 8.69 -17.23 7.58
CA ASP A 96 8.88 -17.30 9.05
C ASP A 96 9.46 -15.99 9.65
N ASP A 97 10.05 -15.14 8.82
CA ASP A 97 10.78 -13.92 9.19
C ASP A 97 9.97 -12.61 9.05
N LEU A 98 8.63 -12.66 9.02
CA LEU A 98 7.82 -11.44 9.01
C LEU A 98 7.82 -10.75 10.38
N ASP A 99 8.82 -9.89 10.60
CA ASP A 99 8.89 -8.97 11.73
C ASP A 99 7.58 -8.17 11.85
N PRO A 100 6.84 -8.24 12.96
CA PRO A 100 5.67 -7.39 13.20
C PRO A 100 5.96 -5.89 13.09
N GLN A 101 7.22 -5.46 13.22
CA GLN A 101 7.65 -4.08 12.95
C GLN A 101 7.81 -3.75 11.45
N ALA A 102 7.89 -4.76 10.57
CA ALA A 102 7.97 -4.58 9.12
C ALA A 102 6.67 -4.02 8.52
N PHE A 103 5.52 -4.23 9.18
CA PHE A 103 4.25 -3.64 8.78
C PHE A 103 4.12 -2.14 9.08
N SER A 104 5.18 -1.48 9.58
CA SER A 104 5.23 -0.02 9.65
C SER A 104 6.07 0.53 8.48
N GLU A 105 5.41 1.00 7.41
CA GLU A 105 6.04 1.76 6.30
C GLU A 105 7.45 1.25 5.91
N GLU A 106 7.50 0.02 5.40
CA GLU A 106 8.73 -0.74 5.19
C GLU A 106 9.84 0.06 4.46
N ASN A 107 11.03 0.09 5.10
CA ASN A 107 12.36 0.44 4.58
C ASN A 107 12.73 1.91 4.26
N ASP A 108 13.04 2.70 5.31
CA ASP A 108 14.31 3.47 5.36
C ASP A 108 14.67 4.01 6.78
N HIS A 109 15.62 3.36 7.45
CA HIS A 109 16.42 3.87 8.58
C HIS A 109 15.69 4.31 9.88
N HIS A 110 15.76 3.47 10.94
CA HIS A 110 15.35 3.73 12.33
C HIS A 110 15.77 5.08 12.96
N HIS A 111 16.69 5.85 12.36
CA HIS A 111 17.10 7.18 12.83
C HIS A 111 16.73 8.34 11.90
N LYS A 112 16.34 8.09 10.64
CA LYS A 112 15.87 9.14 9.73
C LYS A 112 14.35 9.34 9.83
N ARG A 113 13.59 8.28 10.12
CA ARG A 113 12.11 8.35 10.28
C ARG A 113 11.68 9.03 11.57
N LEU A 114 12.30 8.72 12.72
CA LEU A 114 12.04 9.46 13.97
C LEU A 114 12.37 10.95 13.80
N ARG A 115 13.51 11.27 13.17
CA ARG A 115 13.87 12.65 12.84
C ARG A 115 12.93 13.30 11.84
N HIS A 116 12.38 12.55 10.89
CA HIS A 116 11.39 13.07 9.94
C HIS A 116 10.04 13.32 10.61
N HIS A 117 9.58 12.41 11.47
CA HIS A 117 8.35 12.56 12.24
C HIS A 117 8.46 13.75 13.20
N GLN A 118 9.59 13.86 13.91
CA GLN A 118 9.92 15.02 14.75
C GLN A 118 9.94 16.31 13.93
N ARG A 119 10.55 16.31 12.74
CA ARG A 119 10.54 17.49 11.85
C ARG A 119 9.15 17.84 11.34
N MET A 120 8.28 16.85 11.12
CA MET A 120 6.91 17.09 10.68
C MET A 120 6.07 17.67 11.83
N ASP A 121 6.21 17.12 13.04
CA ASP A 121 5.59 17.64 14.26
C ASP A 121 6.06 19.07 14.55
N GLU A 122 7.38 19.31 14.58
CA GLU A 122 7.98 20.66 14.72
C GLU A 122 7.45 21.63 13.68
N TYR A 123 7.29 21.18 12.43
CA TYR A 123 6.76 22.02 11.36
C TYR A 123 5.28 22.33 11.55
N ILE A 124 4.45 21.32 11.85
CA ILE A 124 3.02 21.52 12.10
C ILE A 124 2.88 22.53 13.25
N ARG A 125 3.58 22.32 14.36
CA ARG A 125 3.60 23.27 15.48
C ARG A 125 4.02 24.68 15.07
N SER A 126 4.97 24.83 14.14
CA SER A 126 5.43 26.14 13.67
C SER A 126 4.37 26.96 12.92
N ILE A 127 3.31 26.31 12.41
CA ILE A 127 2.22 26.98 11.70
C ILE A 127 0.95 27.13 12.54
N LEU A 128 0.84 26.48 13.70
CA LEU A 128 -0.32 26.54 14.59
C LEU A 128 -0.37 27.82 15.42
N THR A 129 -1.57 28.23 15.82
CA THR A 129 -1.77 29.20 16.91
C THR A 129 -1.63 28.51 18.27
N ALA A 130 -1.46 29.29 19.35
CA ALA A 130 -1.36 28.74 20.71
C ALA A 130 -2.58 27.89 21.12
N ASP A 131 -3.79 28.31 20.71
CA ASP A 131 -5.02 27.55 20.98
C ASP A 131 -5.04 26.24 20.19
N GLN A 132 -4.67 26.28 18.90
CA GLN A 132 -4.58 25.08 18.05
C GLN A 132 -3.48 24.10 18.52
N GLU A 133 -2.38 24.59 19.09
CA GLU A 133 -1.31 23.74 19.61
C GLU A 133 -1.80 22.86 20.77
N SER A 134 -2.61 23.41 21.66
CA SER A 134 -3.24 22.63 22.74
C SER A 134 -4.20 21.56 22.21
N GLU A 135 -4.97 21.87 21.15
CA GLU A 135 -5.87 20.90 20.52
C GLU A 135 -5.08 19.81 19.78
N TYR A 136 -3.99 20.19 19.09
CA TYR A 136 -3.11 19.27 18.41
C TYR A 136 -2.46 18.26 19.37
N ASP A 137 -2.04 18.69 20.55
CA ASP A 137 -1.48 17.80 21.58
C ASP A 137 -2.48 16.72 22.01
N VAL A 138 -3.76 17.08 22.15
CA VAL A 138 -4.84 16.11 22.46
C VAL A 138 -4.99 15.09 21.33
N LEU A 139 -4.91 15.53 20.07
CA LEU A 139 -4.98 14.62 18.92
C LEU A 139 -3.81 13.65 18.87
N ILE A 140 -2.59 14.13 19.13
CA ILE A 140 -1.37 13.31 19.16
C ILE A 140 -1.41 12.31 20.32
N ASP A 141 -1.85 12.72 21.50
CA ASP A 141 -1.97 11.85 22.67
C ASP A 141 -2.99 10.72 22.42
N TYR A 142 -4.17 11.05 21.90
CA TYR A 142 -5.17 10.05 21.52
C TYR A 142 -4.60 9.07 20.47
N LYS A 143 -4.00 9.60 19.41
CA LYS A 143 -3.39 8.77 18.35
C LYS A 143 -2.34 7.81 18.92
N THR A 144 -1.46 8.31 19.78
CA THR A 144 -0.38 7.51 20.37
C THR A 144 -0.93 6.43 21.28
N THR A 145 -1.92 6.77 22.11
CA THR A 145 -2.60 5.83 23.00
C THR A 145 -3.26 4.70 22.23
N VAL A 146 -4.06 5.01 21.20
CA VAL A 146 -4.74 4.00 20.38
C VAL A 146 -3.74 3.11 19.64
N MET A 147 -2.65 3.67 19.09
CA MET A 147 -1.59 2.86 18.47
C MET A 147 -0.98 1.86 19.46
N ASP A 148 -0.67 2.30 20.68
CA ASP A 148 -0.09 1.43 21.71
C ASP A 148 -1.06 0.34 22.17
N GLU A 149 -2.35 0.66 22.29
CA GLU A 149 -3.42 -0.31 22.59
C GLU A 149 -3.53 -1.38 21.50
N LEU A 150 -3.57 -0.97 20.22
CA LEU A 150 -3.65 -1.88 19.07
C LEU A 150 -2.41 -2.79 18.97
N LEU A 151 -1.21 -2.25 19.17
CA LEU A 151 0.02 -3.05 19.18
C LEU A 151 0.08 -4.02 20.37
N THR A 152 -0.47 -3.62 21.51
CA THR A 152 -0.59 -4.49 22.69
C THR A 152 -1.58 -5.63 22.42
N ALA A 153 -2.72 -5.33 21.79
CA ALA A 153 -3.70 -6.31 21.36
C ALA A 153 -3.11 -7.32 20.36
N LEU A 154 -2.33 -6.86 19.38
CA LEU A 154 -1.62 -7.75 18.45
C LEU A 154 -0.65 -8.68 19.20
N ARG A 155 0.15 -8.16 20.14
CA ARG A 155 1.10 -8.96 20.93
C ARG A 155 0.42 -9.97 21.86
N ALA A 156 -0.82 -9.70 22.25
CA ALA A 156 -1.65 -10.58 23.06
C ALA A 156 -2.44 -11.60 22.21
N ASP A 157 -2.25 -11.62 20.88
CA ASP A 157 -2.99 -12.42 19.92
C ASP A 157 -4.53 -12.23 20.02
N THR A 158 -4.98 -11.06 20.47
CA THR A 158 -6.41 -10.74 20.59
C THR A 158 -7.01 -10.15 19.31
N ILE A 159 -6.16 -9.64 18.41
CA ILE A 159 -6.51 -9.19 17.07
C ILE A 159 -5.54 -9.79 16.05
N THR A 160 -5.99 -9.99 14.82
CA THR A 160 -5.14 -10.43 13.71
C THR A 160 -4.33 -9.29 13.11
N LYS A 161 -3.38 -9.63 12.23
CA LYS A 161 -2.62 -8.63 11.46
C LYS A 161 -3.53 -7.87 10.49
N GLU A 162 -4.52 -8.52 9.91
CA GLU A 162 -5.50 -7.87 9.02
C GLU A 162 -6.35 -6.86 9.80
N GLU A 163 -6.85 -7.26 10.98
CA GLU A 163 -7.63 -6.38 11.85
C GLU A 163 -6.82 -5.15 12.29
N LEU A 164 -5.55 -5.36 12.68
CA LEU A 164 -4.64 -4.25 13.00
C LEU A 164 -4.48 -3.27 11.83
N GLN A 165 -4.35 -3.77 10.60
CA GLN A 165 -4.17 -2.91 9.43
C GLN A 165 -5.41 -2.05 9.16
N LEU A 166 -6.60 -2.60 9.31
CA LEU A 166 -7.85 -1.86 9.18
C LEU A 166 -7.98 -0.79 10.26
N GLU A 167 -7.72 -1.15 11.52
CA GLU A 167 -7.78 -0.21 12.66
C GLU A 167 -6.77 0.93 12.51
N MET A 168 -5.55 0.63 12.09
CA MET A 168 -4.52 1.64 11.81
C MET A 168 -4.93 2.57 10.66
N MET A 169 -5.59 2.04 9.62
CA MET A 169 -6.14 2.87 8.54
C MET A 169 -7.22 3.82 9.07
N GLY A 170 -8.17 3.30 9.85
CA GLY A 170 -9.20 4.11 10.51
C GLY A 170 -8.60 5.23 11.36
N LEU A 171 -7.60 4.92 12.18
CA LEU A 171 -6.90 5.90 13.02
C LEU A 171 -6.21 6.99 12.20
N MET A 172 -5.54 6.62 11.11
CA MET A 172 -4.85 7.57 10.25
C MET A 172 -5.83 8.47 9.47
N GLU A 173 -6.95 7.92 8.99
CA GLU A 173 -8.00 8.73 8.35
C GLU A 173 -8.67 9.68 9.35
N TRP A 174 -8.96 9.21 10.56
CA TRP A 174 -9.48 10.08 11.62
C TRP A 174 -8.52 11.23 11.91
N PHE A 175 -7.23 10.94 12.07
CA PHE A 175 -6.24 11.97 12.36
C PHE A 175 -6.15 13.01 11.23
N ARG A 176 -6.26 12.58 9.97
CA ARG A 176 -6.33 13.49 8.81
C ARG A 176 -7.57 14.39 8.88
N ALA A 177 -8.75 13.83 9.14
CA ALA A 177 -9.97 14.60 9.26
C ALA A 177 -9.94 15.57 10.46
N ALA A 178 -9.36 15.15 11.59
CA ALA A 178 -9.16 16.01 12.75
C ALA A 178 -8.20 17.17 12.45
N MET A 179 -7.11 16.92 11.72
CA MET A 179 -6.23 17.97 11.23
C MET A 179 -6.92 18.90 10.24
N ASP A 180 -7.75 18.39 9.34
CA ASP A 180 -8.52 19.21 8.38
C ASP A 180 -9.51 20.14 9.11
N LYS A 181 -10.08 19.68 10.22
CA LYS A 181 -10.94 20.49 11.09
C LYS A 181 -10.16 21.51 11.92
N LEU A 182 -8.98 21.16 12.40
CA LEU A 182 -8.14 22.00 13.25
C LEU A 182 -7.52 23.17 12.47
N LEU A 183 -7.07 22.91 11.25
CA LEU A 183 -6.31 23.86 10.45
C LEU A 183 -7.22 24.83 9.69
N THR A 184 -6.73 26.06 9.53
CA THR A 184 -7.31 27.05 8.62
C THR A 184 -6.93 26.77 7.17
N ASP A 185 -7.69 27.30 6.21
CA ASP A 185 -7.41 27.14 4.77
C ASP A 185 -6.00 27.63 4.39
N ASP A 186 -5.52 28.72 5.00
CA ASP A 186 -4.17 29.25 4.76
C ASP A 186 -3.09 28.28 5.27
N GLN A 187 -3.28 27.68 6.45
CA GLN A 187 -2.37 26.67 7.01
C GLN A 187 -2.37 25.38 6.17
N LYS A 188 -3.54 24.97 5.65
CA LYS A 188 -3.65 23.83 4.72
C LYS A 188 -2.89 24.10 3.43
N ALA A 189 -3.03 25.29 2.84
CA ALA A 189 -2.30 25.66 1.63
C ALA A 189 -0.78 25.67 1.82
N ILE A 190 -0.31 26.08 3.01
CA ILE A 190 1.11 26.00 3.39
C ILE A 190 1.59 24.53 3.41
N LEU A 191 0.82 23.64 4.05
CA LEU A 191 1.13 22.21 4.06
C LEU A 191 1.11 21.60 2.66
N GLU A 192 0.09 21.89 1.84
CA GLU A 192 0.00 21.41 0.47
C GLU A 192 1.19 21.84 -0.38
N THR A 193 1.63 23.09 -0.25
CA THR A 193 2.80 23.62 -0.97
C THR A 193 4.06 22.88 -0.55
N MET A 194 4.28 22.69 0.74
CA MET A 194 5.43 21.94 1.25
C MET A 194 5.39 20.47 0.84
N HIS A 195 4.22 19.83 0.88
CA HIS A 195 4.01 18.48 0.37
C HIS A 195 4.36 18.40 -1.10
N LYS A 196 3.87 19.34 -1.91
CA LYS A 196 4.16 19.40 -3.34
C LYS A 196 5.64 19.66 -3.62
N GLU A 197 6.31 20.53 -2.88
CA GLU A 197 7.74 20.77 -3.05
C GLU A 197 8.58 19.55 -2.67
N LYS A 198 8.23 18.85 -1.58
CA LYS A 198 8.88 17.61 -1.17
C LYS A 198 8.60 16.47 -2.13
N ASP A 199 7.36 16.34 -2.59
CA ASP A 199 6.94 15.33 -3.55
C ASP A 199 7.56 15.60 -4.92
N ASP A 200 7.57 16.84 -5.40
CA ASP A 200 8.28 17.24 -6.62
C ASP A 200 9.79 17.01 -6.48
N HIS A 201 10.39 17.34 -5.34
CA HIS A 201 11.81 17.08 -5.09
C HIS A 201 12.11 15.57 -5.04
N TRP A 202 11.21 14.79 -4.46
CA TRP A 202 11.28 13.34 -4.47
C TRP A 202 11.15 12.82 -5.91
N ARG A 203 10.07 13.16 -6.64
CA ARG A 203 9.75 12.77 -8.02
C ARG A 203 10.80 13.21 -9.05
N ARG A 204 11.41 14.39 -8.91
CA ARG A 204 12.47 14.90 -9.83
C ARG A 204 13.72 14.01 -9.84
N GLY A 205 13.95 13.20 -8.80
CA GLY A 205 15.01 12.18 -8.76
C GLY A 205 14.56 10.78 -9.22
N LYS A 206 13.28 10.58 -9.52
CA LYS A 206 12.64 9.27 -9.75
C LYS A 206 12.09 9.11 -11.16
N GLY A 207 12.95 9.18 -12.18
CA GLY A 207 12.57 8.74 -13.54
C GLY A 207 12.17 7.26 -13.51
N GLY A 208 10.95 6.94 -13.97
CA GLY A 208 10.43 5.57 -13.92
C GLY A 208 11.21 4.60 -14.83
N PHE A 209 11.42 3.37 -14.35
CA PHE A 209 12.01 2.27 -15.13
C PHE A 209 11.00 1.13 -15.30
N GLY A 210 11.00 0.49 -16.47
CA GLY A 210 10.03 -0.54 -16.87
C GLY A 210 9.10 -0.05 -17.98
N LYS A 211 8.52 -0.99 -18.74
CA LYS A 211 7.73 -0.74 -19.96
C LYS A 211 6.58 0.28 -19.79
N HIS A 212 5.99 0.36 -18.60
CA HIS A 212 4.85 1.23 -18.28
C HIS A 212 5.09 2.13 -17.07
N ALA A 213 6.35 2.42 -16.76
CA ALA A 213 6.69 3.24 -15.60
C ALA A 213 6.03 4.62 -15.67
N GLY A 214 5.36 5.01 -14.58
CA GLY A 214 4.59 6.26 -14.51
C GLY A 214 3.24 6.25 -15.25
N ASN A 215 2.79 5.10 -15.78
CA ASN A 215 1.49 4.93 -16.40
C ASN A 215 0.69 3.84 -15.68
N SER A 216 -0.02 4.24 -14.62
CA SER A 216 -0.84 3.36 -13.78
C SER A 216 -1.90 2.60 -14.55
N ASP A 217 -2.50 3.24 -15.56
CA ASP A 217 -3.59 2.63 -16.34
C ASP A 217 -3.08 1.47 -17.19
N LYS A 218 -1.88 1.59 -17.78
CA LYS A 218 -1.26 0.48 -18.51
C LYS A 218 -0.84 -0.66 -17.60
N ILE A 219 -0.34 -0.36 -16.40
CA ILE A 219 0.00 -1.38 -15.39
C ILE A 219 -1.27 -2.15 -14.98
N ARG A 220 -2.35 -1.43 -14.70
CA ARG A 220 -3.65 -2.02 -14.36
C ARG A 220 -4.22 -2.86 -15.50
N GLN A 221 -4.08 -2.39 -16.73
CA GLN A 221 -4.52 -3.13 -17.92
C GLN A 221 -3.77 -4.46 -18.07
N GLU A 222 -2.45 -4.50 -17.84
CA GLU A 222 -1.70 -5.76 -17.92
C GLU A 222 -2.12 -6.76 -16.84
N MET A 223 -2.45 -6.30 -15.63
CA MET A 223 -3.07 -7.15 -14.61
C MET A 223 -4.41 -7.71 -15.12
N TYR A 224 -5.29 -6.87 -15.68
CA TYR A 224 -6.58 -7.31 -16.22
C TYR A 224 -6.42 -8.34 -17.34
N ASP A 225 -5.45 -8.13 -18.23
CA ASP A 225 -5.15 -9.04 -19.33
C ASP A 225 -4.67 -10.41 -18.80
N VAL A 226 -3.78 -10.42 -17.79
CA VAL A 226 -3.27 -11.66 -17.18
C VAL A 226 -4.35 -12.41 -16.40
N LEU A 227 -5.19 -11.68 -15.65
CA LEU A 227 -6.31 -12.26 -14.91
C LEU A 227 -7.45 -12.70 -15.83
N GLY A 228 -7.41 -12.35 -17.12
CA GLY A 228 -8.50 -12.63 -18.06
C GLY A 228 -9.81 -11.98 -17.61
N MET A 229 -9.72 -10.77 -17.06
CA MET A 229 -10.85 -10.02 -16.52
C MET A 229 -11.91 -9.75 -17.60
N THR A 230 -13.18 -10.01 -17.28
CA THR A 230 -14.28 -9.64 -18.19
C THR A 230 -14.56 -8.14 -18.10
N THR A 231 -15.17 -7.57 -19.15
CA THR A 231 -15.63 -6.17 -19.13
C THR A 231 -16.56 -5.89 -17.96
N GLU A 232 -17.43 -6.85 -17.62
CA GLU A 232 -18.34 -6.75 -16.48
C GLU A 232 -17.59 -6.72 -15.14
N GLN A 233 -16.60 -7.60 -14.95
CA GLN A 233 -15.76 -7.58 -13.74
C GLN A 233 -15.02 -6.24 -13.61
N ILE A 234 -14.47 -5.70 -14.70
CA ILE A 234 -13.75 -4.41 -14.68
C ILE A 234 -14.71 -3.27 -14.30
N GLN A 235 -15.89 -3.20 -14.94
CA GLN A 235 -16.90 -2.19 -14.61
C GLN A 235 -17.37 -2.28 -13.16
N ASN A 236 -17.56 -3.49 -12.63
CA ASN A 236 -17.93 -3.69 -11.23
C ASN A 236 -16.83 -3.20 -10.28
N LEU A 237 -15.55 -3.46 -10.58
CA LEU A 237 -14.43 -2.92 -9.77
C LEU A 237 -14.38 -1.39 -9.78
N GLU A 238 -14.58 -0.78 -10.95
CA GLU A 238 -14.59 0.69 -11.08
C GLU A 238 -15.72 1.32 -10.27
N LEU A 239 -16.92 0.75 -10.33
CA LEU A 239 -18.08 1.20 -9.55
C LEU A 239 -17.88 1.02 -8.04
N LEU A 240 -17.30 -0.12 -7.62
CA LEU A 240 -16.95 -0.34 -6.21
C LEU A 240 -15.93 0.69 -5.72
N GLU A 241 -14.92 1.01 -6.53
CA GLU A 241 -13.92 2.02 -6.19
C GLU A 241 -14.49 3.43 -6.11
N GLU A 242 -15.48 3.77 -6.94
CA GLU A 242 -16.20 5.04 -6.86
C GLU A 242 -17.05 5.11 -5.59
N SER A 243 -17.87 4.09 -5.33
CA SER A 243 -18.71 3.98 -4.13
C SER A 243 -17.88 4.06 -2.83
N PHE A 244 -16.75 3.34 -2.77
CA PHE A 244 -15.84 3.38 -1.63
C PHE A 244 -15.29 4.79 -1.37
N LYS A 245 -14.89 5.52 -2.41
CA LYS A 245 -14.42 6.91 -2.30
C LYS A 245 -15.52 7.83 -1.81
N GLU A 246 -16.73 7.70 -2.36
CA GLU A 246 -17.89 8.49 -1.95
C GLU A 246 -18.26 8.24 -0.48
N ALA A 247 -18.20 6.98 -0.02
CA ALA A 247 -18.47 6.62 1.37
C ALA A 247 -17.46 7.25 2.34
N LEU A 248 -16.16 7.17 2.03
CA LEU A 248 -15.12 7.82 2.85
C LEU A 248 -15.23 9.34 2.82
N GLU A 249 -15.51 9.93 1.65
CA GLU A 249 -15.73 11.38 1.51
C GLU A 249 -16.93 11.84 2.34
N SER A 250 -18.01 11.04 2.39
CA SER A 250 -19.17 11.33 3.23
C SER A 250 -18.81 11.37 4.70
N VAL A 251 -18.12 10.34 5.23
CA VAL A 251 -17.72 10.27 6.65
C VAL A 251 -16.78 11.43 7.01
N HIS A 252 -15.81 11.73 6.14
CA HIS A 252 -14.91 12.88 6.29
C HIS A 252 -15.70 14.19 6.39
N ASN A 253 -16.58 14.44 5.42
CA ASN A 253 -17.38 15.66 5.37
C ASN A 253 -18.32 15.80 6.56
N ASP A 254 -18.95 14.70 7.00
CA ASP A 254 -19.84 14.70 8.14
C ASP A 254 -19.12 15.11 9.43
N PHE A 255 -17.89 14.61 9.62
CA PHE A 255 -17.05 14.91 10.77
C PHE A 255 -16.46 16.33 10.75
N VAL A 256 -15.86 16.73 9.62
CA VAL A 256 -15.18 18.02 9.47
C VAL A 256 -16.18 19.17 9.53
N ASN A 257 -17.28 19.06 8.80
CA ASN A 257 -18.31 20.10 8.77
C ASN A 257 -19.26 20.05 9.97
N GLY A 258 -19.12 19.05 10.85
CA GLY A 258 -19.96 18.89 12.04
C GLY A 258 -21.44 18.64 11.70
N ILE A 259 -21.72 18.03 10.55
CA ILE A 259 -23.08 17.63 10.13
C ILE A 259 -23.59 16.55 11.09
N ILE A 260 -22.72 15.62 11.44
CA ILE A 260 -22.95 14.57 12.44
C ILE A 260 -21.88 14.74 13.53
N ASN A 261 -22.30 14.70 14.80
CA ASN A 261 -21.37 14.76 15.92
C ASN A 261 -20.73 13.39 16.18
N LEU A 262 -19.82 12.99 15.29
CA LEU A 262 -19.06 11.75 15.41
C LEU A 262 -17.90 11.92 16.40
N THR A 263 -17.79 10.98 17.34
CA THR A 263 -16.58 10.83 18.17
C THR A 263 -15.42 10.27 17.35
N ALA A 264 -14.20 10.36 17.89
CA ALA A 264 -13.02 9.77 17.25
C ALA A 264 -13.17 8.27 17.02
N GLU A 265 -13.72 7.55 18.00
CA GLU A 265 -13.97 6.12 17.90
C GLU A 265 -15.00 5.79 16.82
N GLU A 266 -16.16 6.46 16.82
CA GLU A 266 -17.20 6.25 15.81
C GLU A 266 -16.69 6.55 14.39
N TYR A 267 -15.87 7.58 14.21
CA TYR A 267 -15.23 7.85 12.92
C TYR A 267 -14.35 6.68 12.48
N ARG A 268 -13.46 6.20 13.37
CA ARG A 268 -12.55 5.09 13.05
C ARG A 268 -13.34 3.83 12.69
N THR A 269 -14.36 3.48 13.48
CA THR A 269 -15.23 2.33 13.21
C THR A 269 -15.90 2.44 11.84
N ASN A 270 -16.44 3.60 11.47
CA ASN A 270 -17.03 3.80 10.15
C ASN A 270 -16.01 3.56 9.02
N VAL A 271 -14.77 4.07 9.16
CA VAL A 271 -13.72 3.83 8.16
C VAL A 271 -13.33 2.36 8.08
N VAL A 272 -13.23 1.67 9.22
CA VAL A 272 -12.95 0.23 9.30
C VAL A 272 -14.05 -0.55 8.58
N ASP A 273 -15.32 -0.26 8.88
CA ASP A 273 -16.48 -0.94 8.29
C ASP A 273 -16.56 -0.72 6.77
N ILE A 274 -16.37 0.52 6.31
CA ILE A 274 -16.33 0.87 4.88
C ILE A 274 -15.19 0.12 4.18
N THR A 275 -14.01 0.07 4.79
CA THR A 275 -12.83 -0.59 4.21
C THR A 275 -12.99 -2.12 4.18
N ALA A 276 -13.54 -2.71 5.24
CA ALA A 276 -13.82 -4.14 5.33
C ALA A 276 -14.86 -4.56 4.30
N SER A 277 -15.99 -3.84 4.22
CA SER A 277 -17.04 -4.08 3.22
C SER A 277 -16.51 -3.96 1.80
N PHE A 278 -15.76 -2.91 1.48
CA PHE A 278 -15.13 -2.76 0.17
C PHE A 278 -14.17 -3.92 -0.14
N HIS A 279 -13.41 -4.39 0.85
CA HIS A 279 -12.49 -5.52 0.67
C HIS A 279 -13.25 -6.81 0.31
N GLU A 280 -14.31 -7.13 1.05
CA GLU A 280 -15.15 -8.30 0.81
C GLU A 280 -15.83 -8.25 -0.57
N GLU A 281 -16.45 -7.11 -0.91
CA GLU A 281 -17.13 -6.91 -2.19
C GLU A 281 -16.15 -6.99 -3.36
N LYS A 282 -14.95 -6.42 -3.20
CA LYS A 282 -13.89 -6.48 -4.20
C LYS A 282 -13.40 -7.90 -4.43
N GLN A 283 -13.20 -8.67 -3.37
CA GLN A 283 -12.80 -10.07 -3.49
C GLN A 283 -13.85 -10.89 -4.26
N ALA A 284 -15.15 -10.63 -3.99
CA ALA A 284 -16.25 -11.34 -4.63
C ALA A 284 -16.34 -11.11 -6.16
N VAL A 285 -15.71 -10.07 -6.70
CA VAL A 285 -15.64 -9.84 -8.15
C VAL A 285 -14.73 -10.86 -8.84
N PHE A 286 -13.71 -11.36 -8.14
CA PHE A 286 -12.72 -12.27 -8.70
C PHE A 286 -13.16 -13.73 -8.56
N THR A 287 -12.82 -14.54 -9.55
CA THR A 287 -12.94 -16.01 -9.46
C THR A 287 -11.85 -16.58 -8.55
N ALA A 288 -12.04 -17.80 -8.04
CA ALA A 288 -11.02 -18.49 -7.24
C ALA A 288 -9.66 -18.60 -7.96
N LYS A 289 -9.66 -18.86 -9.28
CA LYS A 289 -8.42 -18.88 -10.08
C LYS A 289 -7.75 -17.51 -10.12
N GLN A 290 -8.52 -16.43 -10.30
CA GLN A 290 -7.98 -15.07 -10.31
C GLN A 290 -7.41 -14.67 -8.94
N LEU A 291 -8.09 -15.01 -7.84
CA LEU A 291 -7.60 -14.77 -6.48
C LEU A 291 -6.29 -15.49 -6.21
N GLU A 292 -6.15 -16.75 -6.62
CA GLU A 292 -4.90 -17.52 -6.50
C GLU A 292 -3.74 -16.84 -7.26
N ILE A 293 -3.99 -16.35 -8.49
CA ILE A 293 -2.97 -15.60 -9.27
C ILE A 293 -2.57 -14.31 -8.53
N ILE A 294 -3.53 -13.58 -7.95
CA ILE A 294 -3.28 -12.35 -7.17
C ILE A 294 -2.43 -12.67 -5.93
N GLU A 295 -2.72 -13.75 -5.21
CA GLU A 295 -1.96 -14.16 -4.03
C GLU A 295 -0.53 -14.57 -4.38
N ILE A 296 -0.34 -15.33 -5.46
CA ILE A 296 0.98 -15.69 -5.98
C ILE A 296 1.75 -14.42 -6.37
N HIS A 297 1.11 -13.48 -7.07
CA HIS A 297 1.73 -12.20 -7.43
C HIS A 297 2.20 -11.43 -6.20
N ARG A 298 1.36 -11.33 -5.15
CA ARG A 298 1.73 -10.69 -3.88
C ARG A 298 2.91 -11.38 -3.21
N ALA A 299 2.96 -12.71 -3.21
CA ALA A 299 4.08 -13.47 -2.68
C ALA A 299 5.38 -13.20 -3.46
N LEU A 300 5.30 -13.17 -4.79
CA LEU A 300 6.43 -12.83 -5.67
C LEU A 300 6.95 -11.41 -5.43
N ALA A 301 6.04 -10.42 -5.33
CA ALA A 301 6.40 -9.04 -5.07
C ALA A 301 7.13 -8.88 -3.71
N ARG A 302 6.61 -9.51 -2.64
CA ARG A 302 7.28 -9.52 -1.32
C ARG A 302 8.68 -10.10 -1.38
N ARG A 303 8.85 -11.23 -2.07
CA ARG A 303 10.17 -11.88 -2.24
C ARG A 303 11.12 -11.03 -3.08
N PHE A 304 10.61 -10.42 -4.15
CA PHE A 304 11.40 -9.52 -5.00
C PHE A 304 11.88 -8.30 -4.21
N MET A 305 11.02 -7.73 -3.34
CA MET A 305 11.36 -6.58 -2.50
C MET A 305 12.57 -6.80 -1.61
N ARG A 306 12.86 -8.05 -1.17
CA ARG A 306 14.07 -8.38 -0.39
C ARG A 306 15.38 -8.17 -1.16
N HIS A 307 15.32 -8.28 -2.48
CA HIS A 307 16.50 -8.34 -3.36
C HIS A 307 16.76 -7.05 -4.11
N SER A 308 15.70 -6.29 -4.40
CA SER A 308 15.83 -4.86 -4.64
C SER A 308 16.37 -4.22 -3.34
N ARG A 309 17.58 -3.64 -3.40
CA ARG A 309 18.14 -2.65 -2.46
C ARG A 309 17.20 -1.47 -2.15
N TRP A 310 16.04 -1.74 -1.58
CA TRP A 310 15.22 -0.73 -0.93
C TRP A 310 16.00 -0.21 0.29
N GLY A 311 16.26 1.10 0.33
CA GLY A 311 16.87 1.77 1.48
C GLY A 311 18.40 1.63 1.66
N ARG A 312 19.14 1.08 0.70
CA ARG A 312 20.62 1.17 0.74
C ARG A 312 21.14 2.43 0.05
N GLY A 313 20.90 3.58 0.67
CA GLY A 313 21.66 4.80 0.39
C GLY A 313 23.16 4.54 0.47
N ARG A 314 23.92 4.95 -0.55
CA ARG A 314 25.34 5.24 -0.37
C ARG A 314 25.51 6.45 0.54
#